data_AF-A0A7Z2VKI7-F1
#
_entry.id   AF-A0A7Z2VKI7-F1
#
_cell.length_a   1.000
_cell.length_b   1.000
_cell.length_c   1.000
_cell.angle_alpha   90.00
_cell.angle_beta   90.00
_cell.angle_gamma   90.00
#
_symmetry.space_group_name_H-M   'P 1'
#
loop_
_entity.id
_entity.type
_entity.pdbx_description
1 polymer ?
#
loop_
_entity_poly.entity_id
_entity_poly.type
_entity_poly.pdbx_seq_one_letter_code
_entity_poly.pdbx_strand_id
1 'polypeptide(L)'
;MNIKSVQPVSDYIKAMQQCKDAHATKDQSRLASIRNTLMLGKKLRTEEMDYLQRHDPNLYDQAMSLSMERQAYEDALQHSRSKADANYYNTFKLMQIAGQLKHGGSEELLMRTNAIREAYQEFVRSSKYASLR
;
A
#
# COMPACT_ATOMS: atom_id res chain seq x y z
N MET A 1 -43.36 -44.87 13.05
CA MET A 1 -42.61 -43.82 13.80
C MET A 1 -41.54 -43.28 12.86
N ASN A 2 -41.59 -41.99 12.50
CA ASN A 2 -40.67 -41.38 11.54
C ASN A 2 -39.54 -40.68 12.30
N ILE A 3 -38.38 -41.32 12.42
CA ILE A 3 -37.20 -40.75 13.09
C ILE A 3 -36.55 -39.81 12.09
N LYS A 4 -36.71 -38.50 12.34
CA LYS A 4 -36.12 -37.43 11.54
C LYS A 4 -34.61 -37.68 11.40
N SER A 5 -34.13 -37.79 10.17
CA SER A 5 -32.72 -37.97 9.84
C SER A 5 -31.91 -36.82 10.43
N VAL A 6 -31.18 -37.10 11.51
CA VAL A 6 -30.21 -36.14 12.06
C VAL A 6 -29.06 -36.06 11.06
N GLN A 7 -28.85 -34.87 10.49
CA GLN A 7 -27.73 -34.59 9.58
C GLN A 7 -26.41 -35.00 10.27
N PRO A 8 -25.55 -35.81 9.62
CA PRO A 8 -24.36 -36.34 10.26
C PRO A 8 -23.38 -35.21 10.57
N VAL A 9 -22.77 -35.26 11.76
CA VAL A 9 -21.78 -34.28 12.25
C VAL A 9 -20.65 -34.02 11.24
N SER A 10 -20.34 -34.99 10.39
CA SER A 10 -19.41 -34.87 9.26
C SER A 10 -19.76 -33.74 8.28
N ASP A 11 -21.03 -33.55 7.96
CA ASP A 11 -21.46 -32.52 7.00
C ASP A 11 -21.30 -31.12 7.59
N TYR A 12 -21.54 -30.99 8.90
CA TYR A 12 -21.28 -29.75 9.65
C TYR A 12 -19.78 -29.41 9.67
N ILE A 13 -18.91 -30.39 9.94
CA ILE A 13 -17.44 -30.19 9.92
C ILE A 13 -16.96 -29.77 8.52
N LYS A 14 -17.50 -30.41 7.47
CA LYS A 14 -17.15 -30.09 6.08
C LYS A 14 -17.60 -28.68 5.68
N ALA A 15 -18.80 -28.26 6.07
CA ALA A 15 -19.28 -26.90 5.83
C ALA A 15 -18.44 -25.84 6.57
N MET A 16 -18.07 -26.09 7.82
CA MET A 16 -17.20 -25.21 8.61
C MET A 16 -15.80 -25.06 7.98
N GLN A 17 -15.25 -26.16 7.45
CA GLN A 17 -13.97 -26.14 6.74
C GLN A 17 -14.06 -25.35 5.43
N GLN A 18 -15.12 -25.57 4.63
CA GLN A 18 -15.34 -24.82 3.38
C GLN A 18 -15.52 -23.32 3.61
N CYS A 19 -16.22 -22.91 4.68
CA CYS A 19 -16.31 -21.51 5.07
C CYS A 19 -14.92 -20.95 5.44
N LYS A 20 -14.13 -21.69 6.23
CA LYS A 20 -12.78 -21.28 6.63
C LYS A 20 -11.86 -21.09 5.41
N ASP A 21 -11.92 -22.00 4.45
CA ASP A 21 -11.11 -21.95 3.22
C ASP A 21 -11.58 -20.80 2.29
N ALA A 22 -12.89 -20.57 2.19
CA ALA A 22 -13.46 -19.44 1.44
C ALA A 22 -13.11 -18.08 2.08
N HIS A 23 -13.03 -18.01 3.40
CA HIS A 23 -12.57 -16.82 4.12
C HIS A 23 -11.07 -16.60 3.90
N ALA A 24 -10.25 -17.64 4.05
CA ALA A 24 -8.80 -17.56 3.82
C ALA A 24 -8.45 -17.12 2.39
N THR A 25 -9.17 -17.62 1.38
CA THR A 25 -8.95 -17.22 -0.03
C THR A 25 -9.35 -15.76 -0.30
N LYS A 26 -10.45 -15.29 0.29
CA LYS A 26 -10.85 -13.86 0.23
C LYS A 26 -9.84 -12.95 0.92
N ASP A 27 -9.32 -13.37 2.08
CA ASP A 27 -8.35 -12.59 2.85
C ASP A 27 -7.01 -12.48 2.12
N GLN A 28 -6.56 -13.56 1.47
CA GLN A 28 -5.38 -13.56 0.61
C GLN A 28 -5.55 -12.65 -0.61
N SER A 29 -6.73 -12.67 -1.25
CA SER A 29 -7.05 -11.80 -2.38
C SER A 29 -7.02 -10.31 -1.99
N ARG A 30 -7.53 -9.98 -0.79
CA ARG A 30 -7.51 -8.61 -0.28
C ARG A 30 -6.09 -8.14 0.07
N LEU A 31 -5.28 -8.96 0.75
CA LEU A 31 -3.87 -8.63 1.02
C LEU A 31 -3.08 -8.42 -0.28
N ALA A 32 -3.28 -9.28 -1.28
CA ALA A 32 -2.64 -9.13 -2.58
C ALA A 32 -3.04 -7.83 -3.29
N SER A 33 -4.32 -7.45 -3.19
CA SER A 33 -4.82 -6.19 -3.75
C SER A 33 -4.17 -4.97 -3.08
N ILE A 34 -4.05 -4.98 -1.74
CA ILE A 34 -3.41 -3.90 -0.99
C ILE A 34 -1.92 -3.81 -1.34
N ARG A 35 -1.22 -4.95 -1.40
CA ARG A 35 0.19 -5.01 -1.80
C ARG A 35 0.40 -4.47 -3.21
N ASN A 36 -0.51 -4.78 -4.14
CA ASN A 36 -0.49 -4.22 -5.48
C ASN A 36 -0.70 -2.69 -5.48
N THR A 37 -1.62 -2.16 -4.67
CA THR A 37 -1.79 -0.70 -4.50
C THR A 37 -0.50 -0.03 -4.03
N LEU A 38 0.20 -0.62 -3.05
CA LEU A 38 1.51 -0.14 -2.59
C LEU A 38 2.59 -0.25 -3.67
N MET A 39 2.62 -1.35 -4.43
CA MET A 39 3.55 -1.52 -5.56
C MET A 39 3.31 -0.50 -6.67
N LEU A 40 2.07 -0.05 -6.87
CA LEU A 40 1.75 1.05 -7.79
C LEU A 40 2.11 2.43 -7.20
N GLY A 41 2.56 2.50 -5.94
CA GLY A 41 2.90 3.74 -5.26
C GLY A 41 1.70 4.56 -4.82
N LYS A 42 0.49 3.97 -4.79
CA LYS A 42 -0.75 4.69 -4.45
C LYS A 42 -0.98 4.70 -2.94
N LYS A 43 -1.68 5.75 -2.47
CA LYS A 43 -2.12 5.85 -1.07
C LYS A 43 -3.16 4.78 -0.78
N LEU A 44 -3.00 4.07 0.33
CA LEU A 44 -4.03 3.16 0.83
C LEU A 44 -5.20 3.95 1.39
N ARG A 45 -6.40 3.40 1.23
CA ARG A 45 -7.61 3.89 1.90
C ARG A 45 -7.56 3.55 3.38
N THR A 46 -8.34 4.27 4.18
CA THR A 46 -8.50 4.00 5.61
C THR A 46 -8.90 2.55 5.87
N GLU A 47 -9.85 2.01 5.09
CA GLU A 47 -10.28 0.61 5.21
C GLU A 47 -9.20 -0.42 4.85
N GLU A 48 -8.23 -0.05 4.00
CA GLU A 48 -7.10 -0.91 3.63
C GLU A 48 -6.05 -0.88 4.73
N MET A 49 -5.78 0.29 5.32
CA MET A 49 -4.91 0.44 6.50
C MET A 49 -5.46 -0.31 7.71
N ASP A 50 -6.74 -0.14 8.04
CA ASP A 50 -7.40 -0.84 9.15
C ASP A 50 -7.36 -2.36 8.96
N TYR A 51 -7.47 -2.83 7.72
CA TYR A 51 -7.35 -4.23 7.37
C TYR A 51 -5.92 -4.74 7.58
N LEU A 52 -4.90 -4.02 7.11
CA LEU A 52 -3.49 -4.39 7.36
C LEU A 52 -3.20 -4.48 8.86
N GLN A 53 -3.69 -3.53 9.66
CA GLN A 53 -3.45 -3.52 11.11
C GLN A 53 -3.92 -4.82 11.79
N ARG A 54 -4.98 -5.45 11.28
CA ARG A 54 -5.56 -6.69 11.85
C ARG A 54 -4.97 -7.96 11.25
N HIS A 55 -4.58 -7.93 9.97
CA HIS A 55 -4.26 -9.14 9.20
C HIS A 55 -2.77 -9.27 8.83
N ASP A 56 -2.04 -8.15 8.72
CA ASP A 56 -0.60 -8.11 8.45
C ASP A 56 0.05 -6.86 9.07
N PRO A 57 0.38 -6.88 10.38
CA PRO A 57 0.95 -5.73 11.09
C PRO A 57 2.30 -5.26 10.53
N ASN A 58 3.10 -6.18 9.96
CA ASN A 58 4.38 -5.83 9.35
C ASN A 58 4.17 -4.97 8.09
N LEU A 59 3.24 -5.39 7.22
CA LEU A 59 2.90 -4.60 6.04
C LEU A 59 2.18 -3.29 6.41
N TYR A 60 1.43 -3.26 7.51
CA TYR A 60 0.86 -2.02 8.06
C TYR A 60 1.96 -1.01 8.43
N ASP A 61 2.97 -1.42 9.20
CA ASP A 61 4.05 -0.53 9.63
C ASP A 61 4.84 0.00 8.42
N GLN A 62 5.08 -0.87 7.44
CA GLN A 62 5.70 -0.49 6.17
C GLN A 62 4.83 0.54 5.42
N ALA A 63 3.53 0.28 5.27
CA ALA A 63 2.60 1.20 4.60
C ALA A 63 2.50 2.55 5.32
N MET A 64 2.52 2.55 6.66
CA MET A 64 2.52 3.75 7.47
C MET A 64 3.79 4.59 7.24
N SER A 65 4.96 3.95 7.26
CA SER A 65 6.24 4.60 6.97
C SER A 65 6.26 5.22 5.57
N LEU A 66 5.80 4.46 4.57
CA LEU A 66 5.65 4.95 3.18
C LEU A 66 4.71 6.15 3.09
N SER A 67 3.58 6.11 3.80
CA SER A 67 2.60 7.20 3.83
C SER A 67 3.19 8.47 4.45
N MET A 68 3.89 8.34 5.58
CA MET A 68 4.54 9.46 6.26
C MET A 68 5.63 10.10 5.40
N GLU A 69 6.50 9.29 4.80
CA GLU A 69 7.54 9.82 3.91
C GLU A 69 6.95 10.49 2.67
N ARG A 70 5.95 9.87 2.05
CA ARG A 70 5.26 10.46 0.90
C ARG A 70 4.65 11.81 1.27
N GLN A 71 3.99 11.91 2.42
CA GLN A 71 3.40 13.18 2.87
C GLN A 71 4.48 14.26 3.06
N ALA A 72 5.59 13.92 3.74
CA ALA A 72 6.69 14.87 3.92
C ALA A 72 7.30 15.33 2.58
N TYR A 73 7.38 14.41 1.60
CA TYR A 73 7.83 14.72 0.25
C TYR A 73 6.84 15.62 -0.51
N GLU A 74 5.54 15.34 -0.44
CA GLU A 74 4.48 16.19 -1.01
C GLU A 74 4.53 17.60 -0.42
N ASP A 75 4.65 17.72 0.90
CA ASP A 75 4.76 19.00 1.58
C ASP A 75 5.99 19.78 1.09
N ALA A 76 7.14 19.12 0.94
CA ALA A 76 8.34 19.75 0.39
C ALA A 76 8.14 20.23 -1.06
N LEU A 77 7.44 19.45 -1.90
CA LEU A 77 7.11 19.86 -3.27
C LEU A 77 6.24 21.13 -3.29
N GLN A 78 5.27 21.26 -2.40
CA GLN A 78 4.43 22.47 -2.29
C GLN A 78 5.24 23.75 -1.99
N HIS A 79 6.40 23.60 -1.35
CA HIS A 79 7.31 24.70 -1.03
C HIS A 79 8.38 24.96 -2.12
N SER A 80 8.37 24.22 -3.23
CA SER A 80 9.28 24.45 -4.35
C SER A 80 9.06 25.84 -4.96
N ARG A 81 10.15 26.56 -5.28
CA ARG A 81 10.09 27.93 -5.82
C ARG A 81 10.06 27.97 -7.34
N SER A 82 10.55 26.92 -7.99
CA SER A 82 10.58 26.78 -9.44
C SER A 82 10.33 25.34 -9.86
N LYS A 83 10.04 25.12 -11.14
CA LYS A 83 9.97 23.77 -11.71
C LYS A 83 11.32 23.06 -11.63
N ALA A 84 12.42 23.79 -11.78
CA ALA A 84 13.77 23.24 -11.65
C ALA A 84 14.06 22.75 -10.22
N ASP A 85 13.64 23.51 -9.21
CA ASP A 85 13.80 23.15 -7.79
C ASP A 85 13.04 21.85 -7.49
N ALA A 86 11.81 21.73 -7.97
CA ALA A 86 11.00 20.52 -7.81
C ALA A 86 11.64 19.30 -8.49
N ASN A 87 12.14 19.46 -9.72
CA ASN A 87 12.86 18.40 -10.44
C ASN A 87 14.14 17.98 -9.72
N TYR A 88 14.92 18.94 -9.21
CA TYR A 88 16.12 18.68 -8.44
C TYR A 88 15.80 17.90 -7.16
N TYR A 89 14.77 18.33 -6.42
CA TYR A 89 14.36 17.66 -5.19
C TYR A 89 13.87 16.23 -5.45
N ASN A 90 13.10 16.01 -6.52
CA ASN A 90 12.70 14.66 -6.96
C ASN A 90 13.92 13.78 -7.25
N THR A 91 14.87 14.28 -8.04
CA THR A 91 16.10 13.55 -8.37
C THR A 91 16.91 13.21 -7.13
N PHE A 92 17.08 14.17 -6.22
CA PHE A 92 17.76 13.98 -4.95
C PHE A 92 17.08 12.90 -4.09
N LYS A 93 15.76 12.95 -3.94
CA LYS A 93 14.99 11.96 -3.16
C LYS A 93 15.11 10.56 -3.75
N LEU A 94 15.01 10.40 -5.07
CA LEU A 94 15.18 9.10 -5.72
C LEU A 94 16.60 8.54 -5.54
N MET A 95 17.63 9.39 -5.62
CA MET A 95 19.01 8.99 -5.36
C MET A 95 19.23 8.60 -3.90
N GLN A 96 18.58 9.30 -2.96
CA GLN A 96 18.58 8.93 -1.54
C GLN A 96 18.00 7.52 -1.34
N ILE A 97 16.86 7.21 -1.97
CA ILE A 97 16.23 5.88 -1.89
C ILE A 97 17.16 4.81 -2.49
N ALA A 98 17.74 5.07 -3.66
CA ALA A 98 18.70 4.15 -4.29
C ALA A 98 19.96 3.92 -3.44
N GLY A 99 20.41 4.91 -2.67
CA GLY A 99 21.53 4.75 -1.73
C GLY A 99 21.24 3.79 -0.57
N GLN A 100 19.97 3.47 -0.31
CA GLN A 100 19.54 2.63 0.81
C GLN A 100 19.39 1.15 0.44
N LEU A 101 19.93 0.73 -0.71
CA LEU A 101 19.94 -0.66 -1.20
C LEU A 101 20.47 -1.70 -0.19
N LYS A 102 21.24 -1.29 0.82
CA LYS A 102 21.79 -2.17 1.86
C LYS A 102 20.84 -2.46 3.02
N HIS A 103 19.73 -1.72 3.15
CA HIS A 103 18.91 -1.70 4.37
C HIS A 103 17.44 -2.07 4.15
N GLY A 104 17.00 -2.33 2.91
CA GLY A 104 15.62 -2.70 2.59
C GLY A 104 15.53 -3.87 1.61
N GLY A 105 14.41 -4.57 1.63
CA GLY A 105 14.10 -5.59 0.61
C GLY A 105 13.89 -4.96 -0.77
N SER A 106 14.12 -5.73 -1.85
CA SER A 106 13.90 -5.25 -3.22
C SER A 106 12.50 -4.69 -3.43
N GLU A 107 11.51 -5.30 -2.80
CA GLU A 107 10.12 -4.89 -2.89
C GLU A 107 9.80 -3.61 -2.12
N GLU A 108 10.30 -3.45 -0.89
CA GLU A 108 10.11 -2.23 -0.11
C GLU A 108 10.68 -1.02 -0.83
N LEU A 109 11.89 -1.16 -1.37
CA LEU A 109 12.53 -0.10 -2.15
C LEU A 109 11.74 0.23 -3.41
N LEU A 110 11.12 -0.76 -4.07
CA LEU A 110 10.25 -0.53 -5.22
C LEU A 110 8.97 0.22 -4.81
N MET A 111 8.27 -0.20 -3.76
CA MET A 111 7.08 0.50 -3.24
C MET A 111 7.41 1.94 -2.90
N ARG A 112 8.52 2.17 -2.21
CA ARG A 112 9.00 3.50 -1.83
C ARG A 112 9.33 4.38 -3.02
N THR A 113 10.08 3.83 -3.98
CA THR A 113 10.39 4.51 -5.25
C THR A 113 9.11 4.90 -5.99
N ASN A 114 8.15 3.99 -6.08
CA ASN A 114 6.90 4.24 -6.79
C ASN A 114 6.02 5.24 -6.05
N ALA A 115 5.99 5.22 -4.71
CA ALA A 115 5.26 6.20 -3.91
C ALA A 115 5.76 7.65 -4.16
N ILE A 116 7.07 7.86 -4.21
CA ILE A 116 7.65 9.18 -4.53
C ILE A 116 7.37 9.57 -5.99
N ARG A 117 7.54 8.64 -6.93
CA ARG A 117 7.28 8.89 -8.36
C ARG A 117 5.84 9.29 -8.62
N GLU A 118 4.88 8.60 -7.99
CA GLU A 118 3.46 8.90 -8.15
C GLU A 118 3.11 10.26 -7.53
N ALA A 119 3.63 10.57 -6.33
CA ALA A 119 3.46 11.89 -5.71
C ALA A 119 4.00 13.02 -6.60
N TYR A 120 5.18 12.81 -7.21
CA TYR A 120 5.75 13.76 -8.14
C TYR A 120 4.89 13.94 -9.40
N GLN A 121 4.36 12.86 -9.96
CA GLN A 121 3.47 12.93 -11.12
C GLN A 121 2.18 13.68 -10.82
N GLU A 122 1.57 13.44 -9.66
CA GLU A 122 0.41 14.19 -9.17
C GLU A 122 0.74 15.68 -9.02
N PHE A 123 1.89 15.99 -8.42
CA PHE A 123 2.34 17.37 -8.27
C PHE A 123 2.56 18.07 -9.61
N VAL A 124 3.22 17.44 -10.57
CA VAL A 124 3.45 18.00 -11.91
C VAL A 124 2.13 18.30 -12.65
N ARG A 125 1.08 17.51 -12.38
CA ARG A 125 -0.27 17.72 -12.93
C ARG A 125 -1.08 18.78 -12.16
N SER A 126 -0.58 19.28 -11.03
CA SER A 126 -1.29 20.23 -10.18
C SER A 126 -1.22 21.67 -10.70
N SER A 127 -2.22 22.48 -10.33
CA SER A 127 -2.22 23.93 -10.59
C SER A 127 -1.05 24.65 -9.92
N LYS A 128 -0.61 24.18 -8.75
CA LYS A 128 0.57 24.70 -8.06
C LYS A 128 1.81 24.60 -8.93
N TYR A 129 2.10 23.42 -9.49
CA TYR A 129 3.26 23.25 -10.36
C TYR A 129 3.15 24.08 -11.64
N ALA A 130 1.94 24.18 -12.22
CA ALA A 130 1.69 25.05 -13.37
C ALA A 130 2.02 26.52 -13.09
N SER A 131 1.80 26.99 -11.86
CA SER A 131 2.09 28.36 -11.43
C SER A 131 3.58 28.64 -11.13
N LEU A 132 4.43 27.60 -11.04
CA LEU A 132 5.85 27.78 -10.79
C LEU A 132 6.57 28.37 -12.01
N ARG A 133 7.52 29.25 -11.73
CA ARG A 133 8.43 29.82 -12.74
C ARG A 133 9.28 28.73 -13.39
#